data_AF-A0A094H727-F1
#
_entry.id   AF-A0A094H727-F1
#
_cell.length_a   1.000
_cell.length_b   1.000
_cell.length_c   1.000
_cell.angle_alpha   90.00
_cell.angle_beta   90.00
_cell.angle_gamma   90.00
#
_symmetry.space_group_name_H-M   'P 1'
#
loop_
_entity.id
_entity.type
_entity.pdbx_description
1 polymer ?
#
loop_
_entity_poly.entity_id
_entity_poly.type
_entity_poly.pdbx_seq_one_letter_code
_entity_poly.pdbx_strand_id
1 'polypeptide(L)'
;MASVLLESADAKNSFVDLSGVDSSAFSNPYDALIEACNDDSALLQEKYSNHRQTRNAQQKANLLSPTFPGLILDGILLRRVDPTVSPGYIDPRNSLVFWGRPPPHVRTLAATIQAKLKQISPRIWLMPPENMHITLLEITHSRPPSAIPPLIKALSPVIPTIISAPTKSPSRLIKPLVSFDAAAIALSFVPVANEKYSYHHLRRDLFALTAGTGVEVGSRYVVPSAHATLGRFIYAEDHDSREKMERS
;
A
#
# COMPACT_ATOMS: atom_id res chain seq x y z
N MET A 1 -27.95 -8.05 17.93
CA MET A 1 -26.52 -8.12 18.28
C MET A 1 -25.86 -6.90 17.67
N ALA A 2 -25.30 -6.00 18.48
CA ALA A 2 -24.54 -4.87 17.95
C ALA A 2 -23.38 -5.45 17.10
N SER A 3 -23.34 -5.10 15.82
CA SER A 3 -22.19 -5.39 14.97
C SER A 3 -20.99 -4.68 15.62
N VAL A 4 -20.11 -5.45 16.27
CA VAL A 4 -18.81 -4.93 16.66
C VAL A 4 -18.14 -4.56 15.35
N LEU A 5 -17.99 -3.26 15.09
CA LEU A 5 -17.22 -2.75 13.96
C LEU A 5 -15.81 -3.33 14.09
N LEU A 6 -15.53 -4.36 13.29
CA LEU A 6 -14.21 -4.97 13.25
C LEU A 6 -13.24 -3.93 12.69
N GLU A 7 -12.30 -3.53 13.53
CA GLU A 7 -11.24 -2.63 13.15
C GLU A 7 -10.30 -3.34 12.14
N SER A 8 -10.00 -2.66 11.04
CA SER A 8 -9.17 -3.22 9.96
C SER A 8 -7.72 -3.43 10.40
N ALA A 9 -7.01 -4.40 9.81
CA ALA A 9 -5.58 -4.59 10.06
C ALA A 9 -4.77 -3.31 9.79
N ASP A 10 -5.12 -2.58 8.74
CA ASP A 10 -4.45 -1.31 8.40
C ASP A 10 -4.66 -0.23 9.48
N ALA A 11 -5.79 -0.23 10.21
CA ALA A 11 -6.05 0.73 11.28
C ALA A 11 -5.19 0.46 12.52
N LYS A 12 -4.74 -0.79 12.70
CA LYS A 12 -3.83 -1.20 13.79
C LYS A 12 -2.35 -1.04 13.43
N ASN A 13 -2.04 -0.76 12.17
CA ASN A 13 -0.69 -0.65 11.66
C ASN A 13 -0.30 0.83 11.53
N SER A 14 0.70 1.28 12.29
CA SER A 14 1.19 2.66 12.21
C SER A 14 2.08 2.84 10.98
N PHE A 15 1.76 3.86 10.16
CA PHE A 15 2.57 4.24 9.01
C PHE A 15 3.39 5.48 9.35
N VAL A 16 4.67 5.27 9.65
CA VAL A 16 5.61 6.35 9.94
C VAL A 16 6.38 6.71 8.67
N ASP A 17 6.48 8.01 8.37
CA ASP A 17 7.40 8.48 7.34
C ASP A 17 8.84 8.35 7.84
N LEU A 18 9.67 7.65 7.08
CA LEU A 18 11.08 7.37 7.39
C LEU A 18 12.02 7.96 6.34
N SER A 19 11.53 8.87 5.51
CA SER A 19 12.32 9.63 4.55
C SER A 19 13.07 10.80 5.20
N GLY A 20 12.66 11.19 6.42
CA GLY A 20 13.19 12.34 7.14
C GLY A 20 12.67 13.68 6.61
N VAL A 21 11.51 13.70 5.96
CA VAL A 21 10.83 14.91 5.49
C VAL A 21 9.56 15.13 6.28
N ASP A 22 9.34 16.36 6.76
CA ASP A 22 8.10 16.79 7.37
C ASP A 22 7.16 17.35 6.30
N SER A 23 5.95 16.78 6.21
CA SER A 23 4.92 17.20 5.26
C SER A 23 3.80 18.03 5.90
N SER A 24 3.87 18.29 7.21
CA SER A 24 2.79 18.95 7.97
C SER A 24 2.46 20.37 7.49
N ALA A 25 3.42 21.06 6.88
CA ALA A 25 3.26 22.41 6.34
C ALA A 25 2.64 22.45 4.93
N PHE A 26 2.43 21.31 4.27
CA PHE A 26 2.03 21.24 2.87
C PHE A 26 0.56 20.86 2.71
N SER A 27 -0.16 21.59 1.87
CA SER A 27 -1.55 21.26 1.50
C SER A 27 -1.63 20.00 0.63
N ASN A 28 -0.63 19.80 -0.23
CA ASN A 28 -0.41 18.55 -0.93
C ASN A 28 0.80 17.85 -0.32
N PRO A 29 0.61 16.71 0.37
CA PRO A 29 1.69 16.06 1.11
C PRO A 29 2.82 15.54 0.22
N TYR A 30 2.59 15.40 -1.09
CA TYR A 30 3.62 14.99 -2.04
C TYR A 30 4.57 16.13 -2.45
N ASP A 31 4.20 17.40 -2.22
CA ASP A 31 5.10 18.52 -2.51
C ASP A 31 6.31 18.54 -1.57
N ALA A 32 6.12 18.16 -0.31
CA ALA A 32 7.15 18.19 0.72
C ALA A 32 8.43 17.45 0.32
N LEU A 33 8.28 16.25 -0.26
CA LEU A 33 9.42 15.44 -0.66
C LEU A 33 10.11 15.99 -1.91
N ILE A 34 9.35 16.55 -2.85
CA ILE A 34 9.89 17.15 -4.07
C ILE A 34 10.72 18.38 -3.69
N GLU A 35 10.18 19.24 -2.83
CA GLU A 35 10.87 20.43 -2.33
C GLU A 35 12.13 20.05 -1.53
N ALA A 36 12.03 19.09 -0.60
CA ALA A 36 13.17 18.62 0.18
C ALA A 36 14.29 18.00 -0.68
N CYS A 37 13.95 17.52 -1.88
CA CYS A 37 14.90 16.99 -2.85
C CYS A 37 15.32 18.03 -3.90
N ASN A 38 14.86 19.28 -3.85
CA ASN A 38 15.07 20.29 -4.89
C ASN A 38 14.68 19.79 -6.31
N ASP A 39 13.62 18.98 -6.40
CA ASP A 39 13.18 18.31 -7.63
C ASP A 39 14.28 17.42 -8.29
N ASP A 40 15.30 17.02 -7.51
CA ASP A 40 16.37 16.13 -7.97
C ASP A 40 15.90 14.66 -7.93
N SER A 41 15.90 14.03 -9.10
CA SER A 41 15.41 12.66 -9.25
C SER A 41 16.29 11.61 -8.57
N ALA A 42 17.59 11.85 -8.41
CA ALA A 42 18.49 10.96 -7.67
C ALA A 42 18.22 11.04 -6.17
N LEU A 43 18.03 12.24 -5.62
CA LEU A 43 17.64 12.43 -4.22
C LEU A 43 16.25 11.85 -3.94
N LEU A 44 15.28 12.01 -4.85
CA LEU A 44 13.97 11.38 -4.72
C LEU A 44 14.07 9.84 -4.66
N GLN A 45 14.85 9.23 -5.56
CA GLN A 45 15.08 7.78 -5.52
C GLN A 45 15.75 7.36 -4.20
N GLU A 46 16.74 8.13 -3.73
CA GLU A 46 17.43 7.88 -2.47
C GLU A 46 16.46 7.91 -1.30
N LYS A 47 15.57 8.90 -1.21
CA LYS A 47 14.55 8.98 -0.15
C LYS A 47 13.58 7.80 -0.15
N TYR A 48 13.10 7.37 -1.32
CA TYR A 48 12.30 6.15 -1.45
C TYR A 48 13.09 4.90 -1.00
N SER A 49 14.36 4.83 -1.36
CA SER A 49 15.25 3.71 -1.01
C SER A 49 15.51 3.66 0.50
N ASN A 50 15.81 4.80 1.12
CA ASN A 50 16.07 4.92 2.55
C ASN A 50 14.81 4.59 3.36
N HIS A 51 13.64 5.09 2.95
CA HIS A 51 12.37 4.79 3.60
C HIS A 51 12.12 3.27 3.67
N ARG A 52 12.15 2.57 2.52
CA ARG A 52 11.83 1.13 2.49
C ARG A 52 12.89 0.26 3.17
N GLN A 53 14.17 0.63 3.10
CA GLN A 53 15.25 -0.12 3.75
C GLN A 53 15.20 0.05 5.27
N THR A 54 15.04 1.28 5.75
CA THR A 54 14.89 1.60 7.18
C THR A 54 13.66 0.90 7.74
N ARG A 55 12.53 0.98 7.03
CA ARG A 55 11.31 0.30 7.44
C ARG A 55 11.50 -1.21 7.54
N ASN A 56 12.10 -1.85 6.53
CA ASN A 56 12.36 -3.30 6.58
C ASN A 56 13.26 -3.67 7.75
N ALA A 57 14.32 -2.89 8.03
CA ALA A 57 15.21 -3.15 9.15
C ALA A 57 14.48 -3.03 10.51
N GLN A 58 13.69 -1.97 10.70
CA GLN A 58 12.88 -1.77 11.90
C GLN A 58 11.85 -2.88 12.08
N GLN A 59 11.11 -3.24 11.02
CA GLN A 59 10.09 -4.29 11.09
C GLN A 59 10.71 -5.66 11.33
N LYS A 60 11.87 -5.97 10.74
CA LYS A 60 12.62 -7.19 11.06
C LYS A 60 13.00 -7.24 12.55
N ALA A 61 13.54 -6.15 13.09
CA ALA A 61 13.89 -6.09 14.52
C ALA A 61 12.65 -6.26 15.41
N ASN A 62 11.52 -5.66 15.03
CA ASN A 62 10.26 -5.77 15.78
C ASN A 62 9.70 -7.19 15.76
N LEU A 63 9.66 -7.85 14.59
CA LEU A 63 9.14 -9.21 14.43
C LEU A 63 9.96 -10.25 15.20
N LEU A 64 11.28 -10.03 15.29
CA LEU A 64 12.20 -10.92 16.00
C LEU A 64 12.38 -10.54 17.48
N SER A 65 11.70 -9.48 17.95
CA SER A 65 11.80 -9.05 19.34
C SER A 65 11.21 -10.10 20.29
N PRO A 66 11.86 -10.38 21.44
CA PRO A 66 11.25 -11.19 22.50
C PRO A 66 9.92 -10.64 23.02
N THR A 67 9.67 -9.34 22.82
CA THR A 67 8.44 -8.66 23.24
C THR A 67 7.47 -8.41 22.06
N PHE A 68 7.64 -9.11 20.94
CA PHE A 68 6.75 -8.98 19.80
C PHE A 68 5.33 -9.43 20.20
N PRO A 69 4.30 -8.57 20.08
CA PRO A 69 2.94 -8.89 20.55
C PRO A 69 2.21 -9.90 19.66
N GLY A 70 2.78 -10.29 18.52
CA GLY A 70 2.16 -11.14 17.52
C GLY A 70 1.75 -10.40 16.25
N LEU A 71 1.40 -11.17 15.23
CA LEU A 71 0.97 -10.63 13.93
C LEU A 71 -0.35 -9.86 14.03
N ILE A 72 -0.49 -8.86 13.16
CA ILE A 72 -1.74 -8.12 12.96
C ILE A 72 -2.56 -8.87 11.90
N LEU A 73 -3.45 -9.75 12.36
CA LEU A 73 -4.26 -10.57 11.46
C LEU A 73 -5.39 -9.78 10.78
N ASP A 74 -5.60 -10.01 9.49
CA ASP A 74 -6.71 -9.42 8.73
C ASP A 74 -7.99 -10.25 8.91
N GLY A 75 -8.71 -9.97 9.99
CA GLY A 75 -9.96 -10.66 10.33
C GLY A 75 -11.10 -10.42 9.34
N ILE A 76 -11.08 -9.31 8.59
CA ILE A 76 -12.12 -9.03 7.59
C ILE A 76 -11.86 -9.87 6.34
N LEU A 77 -10.61 -9.90 5.88
CA LEU A 77 -10.19 -10.77 4.80
C LEU A 77 -10.43 -12.25 5.15
N LEU A 78 -10.09 -12.67 6.38
CA LEU A 78 -10.36 -14.02 6.86
C LEU A 78 -11.84 -14.40 6.69
N ARG A 79 -12.76 -13.58 7.20
CA ARG A 79 -14.21 -13.82 7.05
C ARG A 79 -14.66 -13.84 5.59
N ARG A 80 -14.00 -13.07 4.72
CA ARG A 80 -14.32 -12.99 3.30
C ARG A 80 -13.88 -14.24 2.52
N VAL A 81 -12.79 -14.88 2.92
CA VAL A 81 -12.17 -16.00 2.19
C VAL A 81 -12.42 -17.36 2.82
N ASP A 82 -12.73 -17.41 4.12
CA ASP A 82 -13.00 -18.64 4.84
C ASP A 82 -14.48 -18.73 5.24
N PRO A 83 -15.31 -19.48 4.49
CA PRO A 83 -16.73 -19.62 4.78
C PRO A 83 -16.99 -20.38 6.08
N THR A 84 -16.03 -21.11 6.64
CA THR A 84 -16.18 -21.79 7.93
C THR A 84 -16.15 -20.81 9.10
N VAL A 85 -15.48 -19.67 8.93
CA VAL A 85 -15.39 -18.60 9.94
C VAL A 85 -16.62 -17.70 9.89
N SER A 86 -17.11 -17.36 8.70
CA SER A 86 -18.28 -16.49 8.55
C SER A 86 -19.02 -16.77 7.24
N PRO A 87 -19.94 -17.75 7.21
CA PRO A 87 -20.70 -18.09 6.01
C PRO A 87 -21.44 -16.87 5.46
N GLY A 88 -21.28 -16.59 4.16
CA GLY A 88 -21.98 -15.50 3.48
C GLY A 88 -21.53 -14.08 3.87
N TYR A 89 -20.34 -13.93 4.48
CA TYR A 89 -19.83 -12.60 4.84
C TYR A 89 -19.65 -11.69 3.63
N ILE A 90 -20.20 -10.49 3.72
CA ILE A 90 -20.02 -9.39 2.77
C ILE A 90 -19.27 -8.28 3.51
N ASP A 91 -18.13 -7.85 2.97
CA ASP A 91 -17.40 -6.70 3.52
C ASP A 91 -18.22 -5.42 3.27
N PRO A 92 -18.71 -4.72 4.31
CA PRO A 92 -19.54 -3.53 4.14
C PRO A 92 -18.73 -2.29 3.74
N ARG A 93 -17.40 -2.39 3.79
CA ARG A 93 -16.48 -1.29 3.55
C ARG A 93 -16.29 -1.05 2.06
N ASN A 94 -16.36 0.20 1.67
CA ASN A 94 -16.09 0.66 0.32
C ASN A 94 -14.96 1.67 0.35
N SER A 95 -14.12 1.63 -0.67
CA SER A 95 -12.99 2.54 -0.87
C SER A 95 -13.04 3.08 -2.29
N LEU A 96 -12.51 4.27 -2.51
CA LEU A 96 -12.34 4.85 -3.83
C LEU A 96 -10.86 5.17 -4.04
N VAL A 97 -10.26 4.52 -5.03
CA VAL A 97 -8.80 4.52 -5.23
C VAL A 97 -8.49 4.55 -6.72
N PHE A 98 -7.53 5.37 -7.12
CA PHE A 98 -6.85 5.26 -8.41
C PHE A 98 -5.65 4.33 -8.27
N TRP A 99 -5.62 3.29 -9.10
CA TRP A 99 -4.61 2.24 -9.02
C TRP A 99 -3.99 1.96 -10.39
N GLY A 100 -2.72 1.58 -10.38
CA GLY A 100 -1.98 1.10 -11.54
C GLY A 100 -1.91 -0.42 -11.53
N ARG A 101 -2.15 -1.05 -12.69
CA ARG A 101 -1.97 -2.49 -12.86
C ARG A 101 -0.50 -2.81 -13.18
N PRO A 102 0.19 -3.64 -12.39
CA PRO A 102 1.55 -4.04 -12.71
C PRO A 102 1.62 -4.81 -14.04
N PRO A 103 2.68 -4.59 -14.84
CA PRO A 103 2.84 -5.28 -16.11
C PRO A 103 3.05 -6.80 -15.90
N PRO A 104 2.81 -7.63 -16.94
CA PRO A 104 2.89 -9.09 -16.82
C PRO A 104 4.17 -9.62 -16.15
N HIS A 105 5.34 -9.08 -16.51
CA HIS A 105 6.61 -9.52 -15.94
C HIS A 105 6.72 -9.26 -14.42
N VAL A 106 6.13 -8.18 -13.91
CA VAL A 106 6.08 -7.91 -12.46
C VAL A 106 5.13 -8.89 -11.76
N ARG A 107 3.99 -9.21 -12.38
CA ARG A 107 3.06 -10.22 -11.83
C ARG A 107 3.66 -11.62 -11.82
N THR A 108 4.47 -11.98 -12.83
CA THR A 108 5.26 -13.22 -12.84
C THR A 108 6.29 -13.25 -11.72
N LEU A 109 7.03 -12.14 -11.51
CA LEU A 109 7.95 -12.03 -10.38
C LEU A 109 7.23 -12.20 -9.04
N ALA A 110 6.08 -11.53 -8.88
CA ALA A 110 5.27 -11.63 -7.67
C ALA A 110 4.79 -13.07 -7.43
N ALA A 111 4.29 -13.76 -8.45
CA ALA A 111 3.87 -15.15 -8.35
C ALA A 111 5.02 -16.09 -7.91
N THR A 112 6.23 -15.89 -8.44
CA THR A 112 7.43 -16.63 -8.01
C THR A 112 7.76 -16.39 -6.54
N ILE A 113 7.66 -15.14 -6.06
CA ILE A 113 7.87 -14.80 -4.66
C ILE A 113 6.77 -15.43 -3.79
N GLN A 114 5.51 -15.32 -4.19
CA GLN A 114 4.37 -15.90 -3.49
C GLN A 114 4.47 -17.43 -3.37
N ALA A 115 4.97 -18.12 -4.40
CA ALA A 115 5.24 -19.56 -4.33
C ALA A 115 6.28 -19.92 -3.26
N LYS A 116 7.33 -19.10 -3.12
CA LYS A 116 8.33 -19.25 -2.04
C LYS A 116 7.72 -18.94 -0.67
N LEU A 117 6.96 -17.85 -0.55
CA LEU A 117 6.25 -17.49 0.68
C LEU A 117 5.32 -18.61 1.15
N LYS A 118 4.63 -19.29 0.23
CA LYS A 118 3.71 -20.39 0.57
C LYS A 118 4.42 -21.61 1.17
N GLN A 119 5.70 -21.82 0.86
CA GLN A 119 6.49 -22.93 1.42
C GLN A 119 6.81 -22.71 2.90
N ILE A 120 7.00 -21.46 3.32
CA ILE A 120 7.37 -21.10 4.70
C ILE A 120 6.18 -20.63 5.54
N SER A 121 5.11 -20.13 4.91
CA SER A 121 3.85 -19.78 5.57
C SER A 121 2.66 -20.35 4.78
N PRO A 122 2.35 -21.66 4.95
CA PRO A 122 1.27 -22.32 4.24
C PRO A 122 -0.12 -21.68 4.43
N ARG A 123 -0.36 -20.95 5.52
CA ARG A 123 -1.64 -20.31 5.86
C ARG A 123 -1.71 -18.84 5.47
N ILE A 124 -0.65 -18.26 4.91
CA ILE A 124 -0.71 -16.89 4.39
C ILE A 124 -1.73 -16.78 3.25
N TRP A 125 -2.50 -15.69 3.26
CA TRP A 125 -3.31 -15.32 2.11
C TRP A 125 -2.42 -14.60 1.09
N LEU A 126 -2.48 -15.05 -0.16
CA LEU A 126 -1.71 -14.48 -1.27
C LEU A 126 -2.63 -13.64 -2.15
N MET A 127 -2.19 -12.43 -2.50
CA MET A 127 -2.90 -11.56 -3.44
C MET A 127 -3.01 -12.23 -4.81
N PRO A 128 -4.22 -12.46 -5.34
CA PRO A 128 -4.37 -13.04 -6.67
C PRO A 128 -3.72 -12.16 -7.76
N PRO A 129 -2.95 -12.71 -8.71
CA PRO A 129 -2.24 -11.92 -9.72
C PRO A 129 -3.13 -11.02 -10.58
N GLU A 130 -4.37 -11.42 -10.83
CA GLU A 130 -5.36 -10.64 -11.58
C GLU A 130 -5.86 -9.40 -10.82
N ASN A 131 -5.80 -9.45 -9.48
CA ASN A 131 -6.22 -8.37 -8.59
C ASN A 131 -5.04 -7.52 -8.11
N MET A 132 -3.82 -7.86 -8.51
CA MET A 132 -2.62 -7.14 -8.09
C MET A 132 -2.59 -5.72 -8.64
N HIS A 133 -2.32 -4.77 -7.76
CA HIS A 133 -2.33 -3.34 -8.07
C HIS A 133 -1.31 -2.57 -7.22
N ILE A 134 -0.89 -1.42 -7.72
CA ILE A 134 -0.19 -0.37 -6.97
C ILE A 134 -1.17 0.78 -6.79
N THR A 135 -1.31 1.28 -5.55
CA THR A 135 -2.10 2.48 -5.28
C THR A 135 -1.37 3.71 -5.82
N LEU A 136 -2.04 4.50 -6.66
CA LEU A 136 -1.54 5.81 -7.11
C LEU A 136 -2.06 6.90 -6.18
N LEU A 137 -3.37 6.86 -5.88
CA LEU A 137 -4.02 7.80 -4.99
C LEU A 137 -5.23 7.13 -4.31
N GLU A 138 -5.25 7.13 -2.98
CA GLU A 138 -6.42 6.74 -2.19
C GLU A 138 -7.26 7.99 -1.90
N ILE A 139 -8.51 8.01 -2.36
CA ILE A 139 -9.44 9.12 -2.12
C ILE A 139 -10.12 8.93 -0.76
N THR A 140 -10.61 7.72 -0.51
CA THR A 140 -11.27 7.37 0.74
C THR A 140 -11.21 5.86 0.98
N HIS A 141 -11.35 5.45 2.23
CA HIS A 141 -11.33 4.06 2.65
C HIS A 141 -12.40 3.76 3.70
N SER A 142 -12.84 2.50 3.76
CA SER A 142 -13.72 2.01 4.83
C SER A 142 -15.03 2.80 5.01
N ARG A 143 -15.63 3.24 3.90
CA ARG A 143 -16.88 4.00 3.89
C ARG A 143 -18.10 3.11 3.64
N PRO A 144 -19.31 3.52 4.07
CA PRO A 144 -20.54 2.85 3.64
C PRO A 144 -20.77 3.05 2.13
N PRO A 145 -21.52 2.15 1.47
CA PRO A 145 -21.78 2.24 0.03
C PRO A 145 -22.38 3.59 -0.41
N SER A 146 -23.24 4.19 0.42
CA SER A 146 -23.89 5.48 0.14
C SER A 146 -22.92 6.66 0.03
N ALA A 147 -21.71 6.55 0.58
CA ALA A 147 -20.72 7.63 0.54
C ALA A 147 -19.96 7.71 -0.80
N ILE A 148 -19.96 6.66 -1.61
CA ILE A 148 -19.14 6.57 -2.83
C ILE A 148 -19.75 7.30 -4.05
N PRO A 149 -21.04 7.17 -4.38
CA PRO A 149 -21.61 7.79 -5.57
C PRO A 149 -21.42 9.33 -5.66
N PRO A 150 -21.57 10.11 -4.56
CA PRO A 150 -21.29 11.53 -4.58
C PRO A 150 -19.84 11.87 -4.96
N LEU A 151 -18.87 11.08 -4.46
CA LEU A 151 -17.44 11.27 -4.79
C LEU A 151 -17.17 10.98 -6.26
N ILE A 152 -17.74 9.89 -6.81
CA ILE A 152 -17.63 9.57 -8.23
C ILE A 152 -18.20 10.70 -9.09
N LYS A 153 -19.38 11.22 -8.72
CA LYS A 153 -20.01 12.34 -9.44
C LYS A 153 -19.11 13.58 -9.45
N ALA A 154 -18.53 13.94 -8.30
CA ALA A 154 -17.64 15.08 -8.18
C ALA A 154 -16.32 14.90 -8.97
N LEU A 155 -15.78 13.69 -9.03
CA LEU A 155 -14.54 13.38 -9.74
C LEU A 155 -14.73 13.13 -11.24
N SER A 156 -15.95 12.89 -11.71
CA SER A 156 -16.26 12.56 -13.10
C SER A 156 -15.57 13.48 -14.13
N PRO A 157 -15.48 14.82 -13.93
CA PRO A 157 -14.81 15.70 -14.89
C PRO A 157 -13.29 15.45 -15.04
N VAL A 158 -12.62 14.96 -14.00
CA VAL A 158 -11.16 14.77 -13.98
C VAL A 158 -10.70 13.34 -14.21
N ILE A 159 -11.59 12.34 -14.09
CA ILE A 159 -11.27 10.92 -14.29
C ILE A 159 -10.53 10.64 -15.62
N PRO A 160 -10.97 11.16 -16.79
CA PRO A 160 -10.25 10.92 -18.05
C PRO A 160 -8.81 11.45 -18.04
N THR A 161 -8.59 12.59 -17.39
CA THR A 161 -7.26 13.19 -17.24
C THR A 161 -6.38 12.34 -16.32
N ILE A 162 -6.92 11.88 -15.19
CA ILE A 162 -6.22 11.02 -14.23
C ILE A 162 -5.80 9.70 -14.89
N ILE A 163 -6.70 9.03 -15.61
CA ILE A 163 -6.43 7.74 -16.25
C ILE A 163 -5.39 7.88 -17.37
N SER A 164 -5.36 9.02 -18.07
CA SER A 164 -4.38 9.28 -19.14
C SER A 164 -3.05 9.88 -18.65
N ALA A 165 -2.94 10.31 -17.38
CA ALA A 165 -1.72 10.94 -16.87
C ALA A 165 -0.46 10.05 -17.04
N PRO A 166 -0.50 8.74 -16.73
CA PRO A 166 0.68 7.88 -16.88
C PRO A 166 1.14 7.68 -18.34
N THR A 167 0.28 7.94 -19.34
CA THR A 167 0.66 7.81 -20.76
C THR A 167 1.29 9.09 -21.30
N LYS A 168 0.99 10.25 -20.71
CA LYS A 168 1.56 11.55 -21.10
C LYS A 168 2.95 11.75 -20.50
N SER A 169 3.14 11.33 -19.26
CA SER A 169 4.41 11.46 -18.54
C SER A 169 4.73 10.11 -17.88
N PRO A 170 5.40 9.20 -18.63
CA PRO A 170 5.73 7.88 -18.11
C PRO A 170 6.57 7.99 -16.85
N SER A 171 6.07 7.43 -15.74
CA SER A 171 6.77 7.38 -14.45
C SER A 171 7.22 5.95 -14.16
N ARG A 172 8.49 5.61 -14.39
CA ARG A 172 8.97 4.24 -14.23
C ARG A 172 9.36 3.92 -12.80
N LEU A 173 9.21 2.65 -12.45
CA LEU A 173 9.54 2.08 -11.14
C LEU A 173 10.54 0.93 -11.32
N ILE A 174 11.57 0.90 -10.49
CA ILE A 174 12.69 -0.06 -10.58
C ILE A 174 13.07 -0.64 -9.21
N LYS A 175 14.07 -1.53 -9.21
CA LYS A 175 14.71 -2.14 -8.04
C LYS A 175 13.69 -2.80 -7.10
N PRO A 176 13.00 -3.89 -7.52
CA PRO A 176 12.00 -4.58 -6.70
C PRO A 176 12.58 -5.01 -5.34
N LEU A 177 11.92 -4.54 -4.28
CA LEU A 177 12.06 -4.75 -2.83
C LEU A 177 11.04 -5.72 -2.23
N VAL A 178 11.37 -6.88 -1.63
CA VAL A 178 10.39 -7.51 -0.72
C VAL A 178 10.34 -6.69 0.58
N SER A 179 9.17 -6.15 0.91
CA SER A 179 8.91 -5.38 2.11
C SER A 179 7.86 -6.07 2.97
N PHE A 180 7.98 -5.94 4.30
CA PHE A 180 7.11 -6.65 5.23
C PHE A 180 6.92 -5.88 6.54
N ASP A 181 5.87 -6.23 7.27
CA ASP A 181 5.60 -5.88 8.66
C ASP A 181 4.76 -6.98 9.32
N ALA A 182 4.25 -6.71 10.52
CA ALA A 182 3.40 -7.62 11.26
C ALA A 182 2.04 -7.93 10.60
N ALA A 183 1.62 -7.19 9.57
CA ALA A 183 0.32 -7.35 8.92
C ALA A 183 0.42 -7.98 7.52
N ALA A 184 1.46 -7.65 6.76
CA ALA A 184 1.51 -7.95 5.33
C ALA A 184 2.92 -8.07 4.76
N ILE A 185 2.98 -8.64 3.56
CA ILE A 185 4.15 -8.71 2.70
C ILE A 185 3.83 -8.04 1.37
N ALA A 186 4.75 -7.24 0.84
CA ALA A 186 4.58 -6.46 -0.38
C ALA A 186 5.85 -6.47 -1.25
N LEU A 187 5.67 -6.21 -2.54
CA LEU A 187 6.75 -5.92 -3.48
C LEU A 187 6.81 -4.42 -3.70
N SER A 188 7.85 -3.76 -3.19
CA SER A 188 8.08 -2.32 -3.27
C SER A 188 9.07 -1.94 -4.38
N PHE A 189 8.96 -0.71 -4.88
CA PHE A 189 9.79 -0.17 -5.96
C PHE A 189 10.22 1.26 -5.63
N VAL A 190 11.21 1.76 -6.37
CA VAL A 190 11.65 3.16 -6.30
C VAL A 190 11.49 3.84 -7.65
N PRO A 191 11.24 5.17 -7.72
CA PRO A 191 11.25 5.91 -8.97
C PRO A 191 12.64 5.87 -9.61
N VAL A 192 12.70 6.03 -10.93
CA VAL A 192 13.96 6.13 -11.68
C VAL A 192 14.65 7.48 -11.38
N ALA A 193 15.98 7.46 -11.22
CA ALA A 193 16.79 8.60 -10.77
C ALA A 193 17.25 9.56 -11.87
N ASN A 194 16.97 9.29 -13.14
CA ASN A 194 17.36 10.12 -14.28
C ASN A 194 16.16 10.58 -15.12
N GLU A 195 14.97 10.57 -14.53
CA GLU A 195 13.74 11.07 -15.14
C GLU A 195 13.30 12.32 -14.40
N LYS A 196 13.08 13.42 -15.13
CA LYS A 196 12.53 14.65 -14.55
C LYS A 196 11.14 14.41 -13.95
N TYR A 197 10.33 13.57 -14.59
CA TYR A 197 9.01 13.21 -14.10
C TYR A 197 9.06 11.84 -13.41
N SER A 198 8.88 11.82 -12.10
CA SER A 198 8.98 10.63 -11.27
C SER A 198 7.59 10.09 -10.92
N TYR A 199 7.54 8.89 -10.35
CA TYR A 199 6.31 8.37 -9.74
C TYR A 199 5.76 9.30 -8.63
N HIS A 200 6.64 10.03 -7.93
CA HIS A 200 6.21 10.99 -6.92
C HIS A 200 5.52 12.20 -7.55
N HIS A 201 6.03 12.68 -8.69
CA HIS A 201 5.38 13.73 -9.50
C HIS A 201 3.99 13.31 -9.96
N LEU A 202 3.85 12.06 -10.42
CA LEU A 202 2.54 11.51 -10.76
C LEU A 202 1.58 11.61 -9.58
N ARG A 203 1.98 11.16 -8.39
CA ARG A 203 1.11 11.19 -7.20
C ARG A 203 0.72 12.61 -6.79
N ARG A 204 1.68 13.55 -6.82
CA ARG A 204 1.42 14.98 -6.59
C ARG A 204 0.36 15.51 -7.54
N ASP A 205 0.50 15.26 -8.83
CA ASP A 205 -0.40 15.80 -9.85
C ASP A 205 -1.80 15.16 -9.75
N LEU A 206 -1.88 13.86 -9.49
CA LEU A 206 -3.16 13.18 -9.27
C LEU A 206 -3.88 13.72 -8.03
N PHE A 207 -3.14 14.00 -6.95
CA PHE A 207 -3.68 14.65 -5.76
C PHE A 207 -4.25 16.02 -6.11
N ALA A 208 -3.47 16.87 -6.79
CA ALA A 208 -3.88 18.22 -7.15
C ALA A 208 -5.13 18.22 -8.05
N LEU A 209 -5.20 17.34 -9.05
CA LEU A 209 -6.37 17.17 -9.92
C LEU A 209 -7.63 16.77 -9.14
N THR A 210 -7.47 15.89 -8.15
CA THR A 210 -8.57 15.40 -7.31
C THR A 210 -9.03 16.49 -6.33
N ALA A 211 -8.09 17.11 -5.62
CA ALA A 211 -8.39 18.19 -4.68
C ALA A 211 -9.03 19.40 -5.38
N GLY A 212 -8.64 19.67 -6.63
CA GLY A 212 -9.23 20.71 -7.47
C GLY A 212 -10.73 20.54 -7.78
N THR A 213 -11.33 19.36 -7.53
CA THR A 213 -12.78 19.16 -7.64
C THR A 213 -13.54 19.46 -6.33
N GLY A 214 -12.84 19.87 -5.28
CA GLY A 214 -13.40 20.04 -3.93
C GLY A 214 -13.56 18.73 -3.16
N VAL A 215 -13.08 17.60 -3.69
CA VAL A 215 -13.08 16.31 -3.00
C VAL A 215 -11.90 16.24 -2.04
N GLU A 216 -12.18 15.94 -0.77
CA GLU A 216 -11.16 15.66 0.23
C GLU A 216 -10.43 14.35 -0.09
N VAL A 217 -9.10 14.38 -0.05
CA VAL A 217 -8.24 13.21 -0.30
C VAL A 217 -7.79 12.62 1.03
N GLY A 218 -8.52 11.62 1.52
CA GLY A 218 -8.23 10.90 2.77
C GLY A 218 -7.21 9.78 2.60
N SER A 219 -6.07 10.06 1.97
CA SER A 219 -5.04 9.04 1.70
C SER A 219 -4.28 8.68 2.98
N ARG A 220 -4.31 7.41 3.38
CA ARG A 220 -3.54 6.92 4.55
C ARG A 220 -2.04 6.82 4.27
N TYR A 221 -1.68 6.62 3.00
CA TYR A 221 -0.30 6.41 2.58
C TYR A 221 0.15 7.60 1.75
N VAL A 222 0.79 8.59 2.38
CA VAL A 222 1.41 9.72 1.66
C VAL A 222 2.94 9.61 1.61
N VAL A 223 3.51 8.67 2.38
CA VAL A 223 4.95 8.36 2.44
C VAL A 223 5.52 7.93 1.07
N PRO A 224 6.85 8.04 0.86
CA PRO A 224 7.52 7.63 -0.37
C PRO A 224 7.58 6.10 -0.53
N SER A 225 6.45 5.53 -0.93
CA SER A 225 6.28 4.11 -1.15
C SER A 225 5.51 3.86 -2.44
N ALA A 226 6.05 2.97 -3.28
CA ALA A 226 5.36 2.39 -4.42
C ALA A 226 5.36 0.88 -4.22
N HIS A 227 4.23 0.27 -3.92
CA HIS A 227 4.19 -1.15 -3.59
C HIS A 227 2.94 -1.84 -4.10
N ALA A 228 3.09 -3.14 -4.37
CA ALA A 228 2.00 -4.06 -4.64
C ALA A 228 1.96 -5.12 -3.52
N THR A 229 0.79 -5.36 -2.95
CA THR A 229 0.63 -6.38 -1.90
C THR A 229 0.91 -7.78 -2.47
N LEU A 230 1.74 -8.56 -1.79
CA LEU A 230 1.99 -9.98 -2.09
C LEU A 230 1.10 -10.89 -1.25
N GLY A 231 0.89 -10.56 0.02
CA GLY A 231 0.06 -11.35 0.92
C GLY A 231 -0.24 -10.67 2.24
N ARG A 232 -1.20 -11.23 2.97
CA ARG A 232 -1.62 -10.79 4.31
C ARG A 232 -1.69 -11.98 5.25
N PHE A 233 -1.37 -11.73 6.51
CA PHE A 233 -1.55 -12.73 7.56
C PHE A 233 -3.04 -12.76 7.96
N ILE A 234 -3.66 -13.93 7.84
CA ILE A 234 -5.05 -14.18 8.27
C ILE A 234 -5.15 -15.26 9.35
N TYR A 235 -4.01 -15.90 9.65
CA TYR A 235 -3.80 -16.97 10.61
C TYR A 235 -2.43 -16.75 11.27
N ALA A 236 -2.28 -17.15 12.53
CA ALA A 236 -1.06 -16.97 13.32
C ALA A 236 -0.22 -18.26 13.42
N GLU A 237 -0.79 -19.41 13.09
CA GLU A 237 -0.23 -20.75 13.36
C GLU A 237 1.14 -21.00 12.73
N ASP A 238 1.42 -20.36 11.60
CA ASP A 238 2.71 -20.43 10.91
C ASP A 238 3.80 -19.61 11.64
N HIS A 239 3.43 -18.76 12.60
CA HIS A 239 4.28 -17.71 13.22
C HIS A 239 4.05 -17.58 14.74
N ASP A 240 3.39 -18.55 15.36
CA ASP A 240 2.95 -18.53 16.77
C ASP A 240 4.08 -18.75 17.79
N SER A 241 5.31 -18.92 17.32
CA SER A 241 6.50 -19.12 18.13
C SER A 241 7.70 -18.43 17.49
N ARG A 242 8.65 -18.04 18.33
CA ARG A 242 9.89 -17.39 17.89
C ARG A 242 10.67 -18.22 16.88
N GLU A 243 10.76 -19.53 17.10
CA GLU A 243 11.46 -20.46 16.21
C GLU A 243 10.83 -20.51 14.81
N LYS A 244 9.49 -20.43 14.72
CA LYS A 244 8.80 -20.36 13.44
C LYS A 244 9.01 -19.02 12.75
N MET A 245 8.93 -17.91 13.51
CA MET A 245 9.18 -16.55 13.01
C MET A 245 10.61 -16.35 12.51
N GLU A 246 11.62 -16.96 13.15
CA GLU A 246 13.02 -16.88 12.73
C GLU A 246 13.31 -17.68 11.45
N ARG A 247 12.50 -18.70 11.15
CA ARG A 247 12.65 -19.56 9.95
C ARG A 247 11.96 -18.97 8.71
N SER A 248 10.98 -18.10 8.88
CA SER A 248 10.21 -17.44 7.81
C SER A 248 10.91 -16.21 7.26
#